data_AF-A0A928VC00-F1
#
_entry.id   AF-A0A928VC00-F1
#
_cell.length_a   1.000
_cell.length_b   1.000
_cell.length_c   1.000
_cell.angle_alpha   90.00
_cell.angle_beta   90.00
_cell.angle_gamma   90.00
#
_symmetry.space_group_name_H-M   'P 1'
#
loop_
_entity.id
_entity.type
_entity.pdbx_description
1 polymer ?
#
loop_
_entity_poly.entity_id
_entity_poly.type
_entity_poly.pdbx_seq_one_letter_code
_entity_poly.pdbx_strand_id
1 'polypeptide(L)'
;MSRFRFTIGFLAGMTIAISQTTSAIAKAVLSPSEIQKTAQPITVQVIGYGQSSSQAGSGVVIAKQGDTYAVLTNRHVVCALDLQGNCDRSLQFQVRTTDGQRYPISDIYVFEQVDGIPDVAVVMFRSPRNYSIATLGDSNQLKNQDLIWINGFPGRPNTEFGKEPLSFNKGFFSSRIPDPHSEGYTLSFAMIAAPGMSGSPIFDASGRVVAIFGQTGEPGFLSGISTNLVLELMKRSPVLAVLSPNVDRSTLTGTRPVLGTPRNAEDYFLRAVSQIERDQIQAALTDLSKAIELDPNLMIAYRSRAQLRGVLGDRTGALRDFDQVLRLDPDRTDALDARAQMRLQWNDLKGAIADFSEAIELDSQSPGLIFNRAMTYSRLENYQASVDDFTRGILLQPKDAVAYRERGRSYLGLQQLPKAIEDLNRSIQLDPNSAISYDLRCFVRLGMDDYRGALSDCNAAIKLNPNYALAYADRGYAWLGLNEPQKAIDDANMAIRLNPKFAEPYTVQAIAYERTGNIQRAIVAYESVIRLLKENGQMDSKAYQGITASIAQLRAKVK
;
A
#
# COMPACT_ATOMS: atom_id res chain seq x y z
N MET A 1 -17.02 -94.79 -15.02
CA MET A 1 -17.12 -94.88 -13.54
C MET A 1 -15.73 -94.69 -12.96
N SER A 2 -15.47 -93.58 -12.28
CA SER A 2 -14.39 -93.47 -11.29
C SER A 2 -14.46 -92.07 -10.68
N ARG A 3 -14.75 -92.01 -9.39
CA ARG A 3 -14.82 -90.81 -8.56
C ARG A 3 -13.50 -90.64 -7.80
N PHE A 4 -13.03 -89.40 -7.77
CA PHE A 4 -12.37 -88.70 -6.65
C PHE A 4 -11.14 -89.32 -5.97
N ARG A 5 -10.04 -88.55 -5.98
CA ARG A 5 -9.61 -87.70 -4.84
C ARG A 5 -8.39 -86.90 -5.29
N PHE A 6 -8.43 -85.56 -5.17
CA PHE A 6 -7.23 -84.75 -5.23
C PHE A 6 -7.08 -83.92 -3.96
N THR A 7 -5.85 -83.97 -3.49
CA THR A 7 -5.33 -83.56 -2.20
C THR A 7 -4.95 -82.07 -2.21
N ILE A 8 -4.98 -81.50 -1.02
CA ILE A 8 -4.71 -80.12 -0.61
C ILE A 8 -3.32 -79.64 -1.07
N GLY A 9 -3.25 -78.42 -1.61
CA GLY A 9 -2.03 -77.66 -1.87
C GLY A 9 -2.24 -76.19 -1.56
N PHE A 10 -1.43 -75.67 -0.64
CA PHE A 10 -1.39 -74.29 -0.13
C PHE A 10 -1.36 -73.22 -1.23
N LEU A 11 -2.15 -72.15 -1.07
CA LEU A 11 -2.03 -70.90 -1.83
C LEU A 11 -2.03 -69.71 -0.87
N ALA A 12 -1.01 -68.87 -1.01
CA ALA A 12 -0.67 -67.74 -0.18
C ALA A 12 -1.81 -66.70 -0.09
N GLY A 13 -2.03 -66.19 1.12
CA GLY A 13 -2.98 -65.12 1.39
C GLY A 13 -2.51 -63.80 0.78
N MET A 14 -3.22 -63.32 -0.24
CA MET A 14 -3.25 -61.90 -0.59
C MET A 14 -4.16 -61.18 0.41
N THR A 15 -3.58 -60.40 1.31
CA THR A 15 -4.30 -59.37 2.06
C THR A 15 -4.70 -58.26 1.09
N ILE A 16 -5.99 -58.18 0.78
CA ILE A 16 -6.60 -57.02 0.12
C ILE A 16 -6.59 -55.87 1.12
N ALA A 17 -5.68 -54.91 0.93
CA ALA A 17 -5.76 -53.63 1.63
C ALA A 17 -6.96 -52.85 1.09
N ILE A 18 -8.07 -52.89 1.83
CA ILE A 18 -9.18 -51.98 1.60
C ILE A 18 -8.69 -50.59 2.04
N SER A 19 -8.21 -49.81 1.06
CA SER A 19 -8.01 -48.38 1.20
C SER A 19 -9.34 -47.75 1.57
N GLN A 20 -9.58 -47.51 2.87
CA GLN A 20 -10.63 -46.61 3.31
C GLN A 20 -10.25 -45.21 2.83
N THR A 21 -10.80 -44.80 1.70
CA THR A 21 -10.80 -43.39 1.30
C THR A 21 -11.56 -42.64 2.39
N THR A 22 -10.86 -41.90 3.23
CA THR A 22 -11.48 -40.93 4.12
C THR A 22 -12.12 -39.87 3.22
N SER A 23 -13.41 -40.01 2.97
CA SER A 23 -14.22 -38.96 2.35
C SER A 23 -14.04 -37.72 3.22
N ALA A 24 -13.38 -36.68 2.71
CA ALA A 24 -13.34 -35.39 3.39
C ALA A 24 -14.77 -34.97 3.66
N ILE A 25 -15.14 -34.84 4.94
CA ILE A 25 -16.49 -34.42 5.34
C ILE A 25 -16.66 -32.99 4.82
N ALA A 26 -17.49 -32.82 3.79
CA ALA A 26 -17.86 -31.52 3.27
C ALA A 26 -18.71 -30.79 4.32
N LYS A 27 -18.41 -29.51 4.58
CA LYS A 27 -19.18 -28.71 5.54
C LYS A 27 -20.36 -28.03 4.85
N ALA A 28 -21.49 -27.99 5.54
CA ALA A 28 -22.69 -27.34 5.02
C ALA A 28 -22.48 -25.84 4.81
N VAL A 29 -23.10 -25.32 3.75
CA VAL A 29 -23.22 -23.88 3.49
C VAL A 29 -24.34 -23.33 4.38
N LEU A 30 -24.05 -22.27 5.12
CA LEU A 30 -24.98 -21.56 6.00
C LEU A 30 -25.67 -20.42 5.25
N SER A 31 -26.88 -20.09 5.67
CA SER A 31 -27.54 -18.86 5.23
C SER A 31 -26.86 -17.62 5.81
N PRO A 32 -27.00 -16.44 5.17
CA PRO A 32 -26.42 -15.20 5.71
C PRO A 32 -26.85 -14.89 7.15
N SER A 33 -28.09 -15.21 7.53
CA SER A 33 -28.59 -14.97 8.89
C SER A 33 -27.96 -15.93 9.91
N GLU A 34 -27.66 -17.16 9.52
CA GLU A 34 -26.93 -18.12 10.35
C GLU A 34 -25.47 -17.68 10.53
N ILE A 35 -24.81 -17.23 9.46
CA ILE A 35 -23.44 -16.68 9.54
C ILE A 35 -23.43 -15.48 10.49
N GLN A 36 -24.36 -14.53 10.31
CA GLN A 36 -24.45 -13.35 11.18
C GLN A 36 -24.64 -13.71 12.66
N LYS A 37 -25.51 -14.69 12.97
CA LYS A 37 -25.72 -15.18 14.34
C LYS A 37 -24.46 -15.78 14.96
N THR A 38 -23.61 -16.42 14.15
CA THR A 38 -22.32 -16.95 14.62
C THR A 38 -21.22 -15.88 14.71
N ALA A 39 -21.27 -14.87 13.83
CA ALA A 39 -20.27 -13.81 13.73
C ALA A 39 -20.41 -12.76 14.84
N GLN A 40 -21.63 -12.35 15.19
CA GLN A 40 -21.91 -11.34 16.21
C GLN A 40 -21.26 -11.63 17.59
N PRO A 41 -21.42 -12.81 18.21
CA PRO A 41 -20.94 -13.04 19.57
C PRO A 41 -19.41 -13.19 19.68
N ILE A 42 -18.70 -13.39 18.56
CA ILE A 42 -17.24 -13.54 18.52
C ILE A 42 -16.51 -12.26 18.11
N THR A 43 -17.21 -11.30 17.48
CA THR A 43 -16.64 -10.02 17.07
C THR A 43 -16.65 -9.04 18.24
N VAL A 44 -15.54 -8.33 18.44
CA VAL A 44 -15.39 -7.29 19.45
C VAL A 44 -14.90 -6.00 18.83
N GLN A 45 -15.11 -4.89 19.52
CA GLN A 45 -14.49 -3.61 19.19
C GLN A 45 -13.23 -3.46 20.06
N VAL A 46 -12.14 -3.01 19.46
CA VAL A 46 -10.89 -2.69 20.15
C VAL A 46 -10.73 -1.18 20.15
N ILE A 47 -10.57 -0.57 21.32
CA ILE A 47 -10.61 0.89 21.47
C ILE A 47 -9.40 1.36 22.29
N GLY A 48 -8.61 2.26 21.71
CA GLY A 48 -7.49 2.95 22.33
C GLY A 48 -7.85 4.37 22.73
N TYR A 49 -7.46 4.76 23.94
CA TYR A 49 -7.70 6.09 24.51
C TYR A 49 -6.38 6.71 25.00
N GLY A 50 -6.09 7.93 24.54
CA GLY A 50 -4.95 8.76 24.98
C GLY A 50 -5.35 10.21 25.25
N GLN A 51 -4.40 11.02 25.70
CA GLN A 51 -4.68 12.43 26.03
C GLN A 51 -4.97 13.30 24.79
N SER A 52 -4.48 12.91 23.61
CA SER A 52 -4.57 13.69 22.36
C SER A 52 -5.02 12.87 21.15
N SER A 53 -5.22 11.55 21.29
CA SER A 53 -5.61 10.67 20.19
C SER A 53 -6.54 9.56 20.69
N SER A 54 -7.38 9.06 19.78
CA SER A 54 -8.27 7.93 20.01
C SER A 54 -8.25 7.05 18.77
N GLN A 55 -8.21 5.74 18.98
CA GLN A 55 -8.13 4.75 17.91
C GLN A 55 -9.19 3.70 18.15
N ALA A 56 -9.79 3.20 17.07
CA ALA A 56 -10.72 2.11 17.16
C ALA A 56 -10.58 1.18 15.96
N GLY A 57 -10.79 -0.10 16.24
CA GLY A 57 -10.90 -1.15 15.25
C GLY A 57 -11.84 -2.24 15.74
N SER A 58 -11.84 -3.33 14.99
CA SER A 58 -12.53 -4.57 15.31
C SER A 58 -11.54 -5.66 15.69
N GLY A 59 -12.05 -6.75 16.25
CA GLY A 59 -11.29 -7.95 16.51
C GLY A 59 -12.20 -9.16 16.60
N VAL A 60 -11.61 -10.35 16.67
CA VAL A 60 -12.34 -11.61 16.82
C VAL A 60 -11.76 -12.46 17.95
N VAL A 61 -12.62 -12.98 18.82
CA VAL A 61 -12.23 -13.90 19.90
C VAL A 61 -11.84 -15.25 19.30
N ILE A 62 -10.56 -15.63 19.44
CA ILE A 62 -9.99 -16.85 18.81
C ILE A 62 -9.63 -17.96 19.79
N ALA A 63 -9.46 -17.65 21.08
CA ALA A 63 -9.16 -18.64 22.11
C ALA A 63 -9.53 -18.14 23.50
N LYS A 64 -9.63 -19.08 24.46
CA LYS A 64 -9.85 -18.81 25.89
C LYS A 64 -8.95 -19.73 26.72
N GLN A 65 -8.33 -19.18 27.77
CA GLN A 65 -7.58 -19.92 28.79
C GLN A 65 -7.95 -19.39 30.18
N GLY A 66 -8.61 -20.21 31.01
CA GLY A 66 -9.23 -19.70 32.24
C GLY A 66 -10.24 -18.59 31.91
N ASP A 67 -10.16 -17.45 32.60
CA ASP A 67 -10.99 -16.28 32.31
C ASP A 67 -10.36 -15.30 31.29
N THR A 68 -9.21 -15.65 30.71
CA THR A 68 -8.51 -14.82 29.73
C THR A 68 -8.94 -15.22 28.31
N TYR A 69 -9.41 -14.24 27.54
CA TYR A 69 -9.75 -14.37 26.13
C TYR A 69 -8.68 -13.75 25.25
N ALA A 70 -8.35 -14.43 24.16
CA ALA A 70 -7.46 -13.93 23.12
C ALA A 70 -8.28 -13.40 21.93
N VAL A 71 -8.01 -12.17 21.52
CA VAL A 71 -8.64 -11.49 20.40
C VAL A 71 -7.60 -11.23 19.32
N LEU A 72 -7.89 -11.67 18.11
CA LEU A 72 -7.11 -11.39 16.92
C LEU A 72 -7.57 -10.09 16.28
N THR A 73 -6.64 -9.20 15.95
CA THR A 73 -6.88 -7.91 15.29
C THR A 73 -5.66 -7.48 14.47
N ASN A 74 -5.67 -6.29 13.85
CA ASN A 74 -4.49 -5.74 13.19
C ASN A 74 -3.54 -5.08 14.18
N ARG A 75 -2.26 -4.99 13.83
CA ARG A 75 -1.26 -4.28 14.63
C ARG A 75 -1.63 -2.81 14.71
N HIS A 76 -1.93 -2.16 13.59
CA HIS A 76 -2.25 -0.74 13.59
C HIS A 76 -3.44 -0.40 14.48
N VAL A 77 -4.39 -1.30 14.73
CA VAL A 77 -5.55 -1.08 15.63
C VAL A 77 -5.14 -0.92 17.10
N VAL A 78 -4.02 -1.54 17.50
CA VAL A 78 -3.53 -1.60 18.90
C VAL A 78 -2.14 -0.98 19.06
N CYS A 79 -1.72 -0.23 18.05
CA CYS A 79 -0.39 0.34 17.92
C CYS A 79 -0.50 1.58 17.04
N ALA A 80 -0.93 2.70 17.62
CA ALA A 80 -0.62 3.99 17.02
C ALA A 80 0.89 4.17 17.09
N LEU A 81 1.54 4.52 15.99
CA LEU A 81 2.98 4.71 16.01
C LEU A 81 3.30 6.02 16.72
N ASP A 82 4.14 5.97 17.75
CA ASP A 82 4.74 7.12 18.38
C ASP A 82 5.70 7.84 17.41
N LEU A 83 6.21 8.99 17.83
CA LEU A 83 7.19 9.77 17.06
C LEU A 83 8.50 8.99 16.78
N GLN A 84 8.71 7.86 17.46
CA GLN A 84 9.84 6.95 17.25
C GLN A 84 9.50 5.77 16.33
N GLY A 85 8.29 5.69 15.78
CA GLY A 85 7.84 4.58 14.94
C GLY A 85 7.59 3.28 15.72
N ASN A 86 7.56 3.35 17.05
CA ASN A 86 7.19 2.25 17.92
C ASN A 86 5.71 2.37 18.29
N CYS A 87 5.09 1.32 18.83
CA CYS A 87 3.75 1.46 19.38
C CYS A 87 3.75 2.46 20.55
N ASP A 88 2.92 3.49 20.46
CA ASP A 88 2.68 4.47 21.50
C ASP A 88 2.14 3.77 22.75
N ARG A 89 3.03 3.65 23.74
CA ARG A 89 2.73 2.98 25.02
C ARG A 89 1.92 3.85 25.97
N SER A 90 1.64 5.11 25.61
CA SER A 90 0.76 5.98 26.40
C SER A 90 -0.72 5.64 26.20
N LEU A 91 -1.07 5.00 25.08
CA LEU A 91 -2.43 4.58 24.80
C LEU A 91 -2.86 3.43 25.70
N GLN A 92 -4.02 3.59 26.32
CA GLN A 92 -4.69 2.54 27.06
C GLN A 92 -5.76 1.91 26.17
N PHE A 93 -5.78 0.58 26.11
CA PHE A 93 -6.70 -0.14 25.25
C PHE A 93 -7.75 -0.92 26.05
N GLN A 94 -8.95 -1.01 25.46
CA GLN A 94 -10.07 -1.78 25.98
C GLN A 94 -10.72 -2.58 24.86
N VAL A 95 -11.24 -3.76 25.21
CA VAL A 95 -12.15 -4.53 24.37
C VAL A 95 -13.57 -4.20 24.78
N ARG A 96 -14.42 -3.87 23.80
CA ARG A 96 -15.86 -3.79 23.97
C ARG A 96 -16.55 -4.94 23.24
N THR A 97 -17.30 -5.74 23.98
CA THR A 97 -18.05 -6.88 23.46
C THR A 97 -19.41 -6.45 22.90
N THR A 98 -20.08 -7.31 22.13
CA THR A 98 -21.38 -7.00 21.50
C THR A 98 -22.52 -6.78 22.50
N ASP A 99 -22.41 -7.30 23.73
CA ASP A 99 -23.31 -7.00 24.84
C ASP A 99 -22.99 -5.67 25.56
N GLY A 100 -22.08 -4.87 25.01
CA GLY A 100 -21.73 -3.53 25.48
C GLY A 100 -20.77 -3.49 26.66
N GLN A 101 -20.33 -4.64 27.19
CA GLN A 101 -19.35 -4.68 28.28
C GLN A 101 -17.98 -4.23 27.79
N ARG A 102 -17.22 -3.59 28.67
CA ARG A 102 -15.88 -3.07 28.40
C ARG A 102 -14.88 -3.72 29.35
N TYR A 103 -13.79 -4.23 28.80
CA TYR A 103 -12.72 -4.87 29.55
C TYR A 103 -11.39 -4.22 29.19
N PRO A 104 -10.53 -3.89 30.18
CA PRO A 104 -9.17 -3.46 29.88
C PRO A 104 -8.41 -4.60 29.19
N ILE A 105 -7.58 -4.24 28.21
CA ILE A 105 -6.64 -5.18 27.61
C ILE A 105 -5.50 -5.42 28.59
N SER A 106 -5.26 -6.68 28.96
CA SER A 106 -4.20 -7.04 29.90
C SER A 106 -2.84 -7.14 29.21
N ASP A 107 -2.82 -7.60 27.96
CA ASP A 107 -1.59 -7.86 27.20
C ASP A 107 -1.83 -7.64 25.70
N ILE A 108 -0.81 -7.15 25.00
CA ILE A 108 -0.79 -6.94 23.55
C ILE A 108 0.44 -7.64 22.98
N TYR A 109 0.24 -8.50 21.99
CA TYR A 109 1.31 -9.21 21.28
C TYR A 109 1.33 -8.77 19.82
N VAL A 110 2.44 -8.16 19.40
CA VAL A 110 2.75 -7.75 18.02
C VAL A 110 3.91 -8.57 17.48
N PHE A 111 3.90 -8.90 16.18
CA PHE A 111 4.88 -9.82 15.57
C PHE A 111 6.11 -9.08 15.01
N GLU A 112 6.84 -8.36 15.87
CA GLU A 112 7.93 -7.44 15.48
C GLU A 112 9.23 -8.11 14.96
N GLN A 113 9.40 -9.42 15.16
CA GLN A 113 10.63 -10.16 14.82
C GLN A 113 10.58 -10.93 13.49
N VAL A 114 9.65 -10.57 12.60
CA VAL A 114 9.49 -11.21 11.29
C VAL A 114 9.85 -10.21 10.21
N ASP A 115 10.62 -10.61 9.20
CA ASP A 115 10.89 -9.79 8.02
C ASP A 115 9.56 -9.29 7.45
N GLY A 116 9.45 -7.97 7.36
CA GLY A 116 8.25 -7.27 6.91
C GLY A 116 7.28 -6.79 8.01
N ILE A 117 7.34 -7.32 9.23
CA ILE A 117 6.42 -6.98 10.34
C ILE A 117 4.94 -7.03 9.89
N PRO A 118 4.31 -8.22 9.93
CA PRO A 118 2.92 -8.36 9.50
C PRO A 118 2.00 -7.52 10.39
N ASP A 119 0.99 -6.90 9.78
CA ASP A 119 0.04 -6.00 10.43
C ASP A 119 -1.04 -6.77 11.21
N VAL A 120 -0.60 -7.60 12.14
CA VAL A 120 -1.42 -8.48 12.96
C VAL A 120 -1.01 -8.37 14.43
N ALA A 121 -2.00 -8.44 15.31
CA ALA A 121 -1.80 -8.46 16.75
C ALA A 121 -2.78 -9.40 17.43
N VAL A 122 -2.37 -9.93 18.60
CA VAL A 122 -3.25 -10.65 19.51
C VAL A 122 -3.32 -9.87 20.82
N VAL A 123 -4.53 -9.55 21.25
CA VAL A 123 -4.77 -8.86 22.52
C VAL A 123 -5.52 -9.75 23.50
N MET A 124 -5.23 -9.59 24.78
CA MET A 124 -5.81 -10.39 25.86
C MET A 124 -6.72 -9.53 26.72
N PHE A 125 -7.88 -10.06 27.10
CA PHE A 125 -8.72 -9.44 28.13
C PHE A 125 -9.28 -10.51 29.07
N ARG A 126 -9.57 -10.12 30.32
CA ARG A 126 -10.15 -11.04 31.32
C ARG A 126 -11.63 -10.76 31.49
N SER A 127 -12.44 -11.81 31.46
CA SER A 127 -13.87 -11.73 31.78
C SER A 127 -14.38 -13.02 32.41
N PRO A 128 -15.19 -12.93 33.49
CA PRO A 128 -15.89 -14.07 34.05
C PRO A 128 -17.11 -14.48 33.20
N ARG A 129 -17.49 -13.67 32.20
CA ARG A 129 -18.59 -14.00 31.28
C ARG A 129 -18.12 -15.01 30.23
N ASN A 130 -19.06 -15.77 29.68
CA ASN A 130 -18.80 -16.71 28.60
C ASN A 130 -19.06 -16.04 27.24
N TYR A 131 -17.99 -15.86 26.47
CA TYR A 131 -18.06 -15.40 25.08
C TYR A 131 -17.76 -16.56 24.14
N SER A 132 -18.41 -16.55 22.98
CA SER A 132 -18.16 -17.54 21.92
C SER A 132 -16.73 -17.40 21.39
N ILE A 133 -16.18 -18.51 20.89
CA ILE A 133 -14.84 -18.56 20.31
C ILE A 133 -15.00 -18.89 18.82
N ALA A 134 -14.34 -18.12 17.97
CA ALA A 134 -14.37 -18.31 16.53
C ALA A 134 -13.77 -19.66 16.13
N THR A 135 -14.30 -20.23 15.05
CA THR A 135 -13.65 -21.34 14.34
C THR A 135 -12.88 -20.77 13.16
N LEU A 136 -11.58 -21.02 13.12
CA LEU A 136 -10.70 -20.60 12.03
C LEU A 136 -10.73 -21.64 10.90
N GLY A 137 -11.04 -21.18 9.69
CA GLY A 137 -11.03 -21.97 8.47
C GLY A 137 -9.66 -21.98 7.78
N ASP A 138 -9.53 -22.82 6.77
CA ASP A 138 -8.36 -22.89 5.90
C ASP A 138 -8.52 -21.94 4.70
N SER A 139 -7.87 -20.77 4.77
CA SER A 139 -7.90 -19.76 3.70
C SER A 139 -7.38 -20.30 2.36
N ASN A 140 -6.57 -21.37 2.35
CA ASN A 140 -6.05 -21.97 1.12
C ASN A 140 -7.14 -22.60 0.25
N GLN A 141 -8.31 -22.87 0.83
CA GLN A 141 -9.45 -23.46 0.12
C GLN A 141 -10.31 -22.43 -0.63
N LEU A 142 -10.13 -21.14 -0.34
CA LEU A 142 -10.82 -20.07 -1.05
C LEU A 142 -10.42 -20.06 -2.52
N LYS A 143 -11.43 -20.04 -3.38
CA LYS A 143 -11.35 -19.96 -4.84
C LYS A 143 -11.97 -18.64 -5.28
N ASN A 144 -11.41 -18.04 -6.33
CA ASN A 144 -11.94 -16.79 -6.89
C ASN A 144 -13.47 -16.86 -7.01
N GLN A 145 -14.10 -15.77 -6.57
CA GLN A 145 -15.53 -15.54 -6.39
C GLN A 145 -16.22 -16.23 -5.22
N ASP A 146 -15.57 -17.05 -4.40
CA ASP A 146 -16.25 -17.64 -3.24
C ASP A 146 -16.92 -16.57 -2.37
N LEU A 147 -18.18 -16.81 -2.01
CA LEU A 147 -18.95 -15.94 -1.13
C LEU A 147 -18.28 -15.83 0.24
N ILE A 148 -18.18 -14.59 0.72
CA ILE A 148 -17.63 -14.25 2.02
C ILE A 148 -18.47 -13.17 2.71
N TRP A 149 -18.30 -13.05 4.02
CA TRP A 149 -18.96 -12.02 4.82
C TRP A 149 -17.96 -11.35 5.75
N ILE A 150 -18.05 -10.03 5.90
CA ILE A 150 -17.29 -9.29 6.92
C ILE A 150 -18.25 -8.88 8.03
N ASN A 151 -17.80 -9.02 9.28
CA ASN A 151 -18.57 -8.62 10.45
C ASN A 151 -17.70 -7.75 11.37
N GLY A 152 -18.04 -6.47 11.52
CA GLY A 152 -17.14 -5.49 12.12
C GLY A 152 -17.82 -4.25 12.65
N PHE A 153 -17.15 -3.53 13.54
CA PHE A 153 -17.59 -2.24 14.04
C PHE A 153 -17.05 -1.11 13.17
N PRO A 154 -17.91 -0.30 12.53
CA PRO A 154 -17.49 0.96 11.94
C PRO A 154 -16.92 1.91 13.00
N GLY A 155 -15.97 2.74 12.61
CA GLY A 155 -15.40 3.82 13.41
C GLY A 155 -15.45 5.13 12.63
N ARG A 156 -15.88 6.20 13.30
CA ARG A 156 -15.74 7.56 12.79
C ARG A 156 -14.82 8.34 13.74
N PRO A 157 -13.84 9.10 13.22
CA PRO A 157 -13.24 10.16 14.00
C PRO A 157 -14.38 11.09 14.41
N ASN A 158 -14.54 11.38 15.71
CA ASN A 158 -15.52 12.34 16.26
C ASN A 158 -16.95 11.83 16.57
N THR A 159 -17.28 10.55 16.40
CA THR A 159 -18.47 9.99 17.08
C THR A 159 -18.09 9.35 18.40
N GLU A 160 -19.02 9.33 19.36
CA GLU A 160 -18.80 8.61 20.62
C GLU A 160 -18.53 7.14 20.30
N PHE A 161 -17.28 6.71 20.50
CA PHE A 161 -16.78 5.42 20.03
C PHE A 161 -17.70 4.27 20.45
N GLY A 162 -18.24 3.61 19.42
CA GLY A 162 -19.08 2.43 19.57
C GLY A 162 -20.60 2.68 19.56
N LYS A 163 -21.09 3.89 19.24
CA LYS A 163 -22.53 4.05 18.97
C LYS A 163 -22.99 3.46 17.64
N GLU A 164 -22.06 3.23 16.70
CA GLU A 164 -22.38 2.61 15.42
C GLU A 164 -22.73 1.12 15.61
N PRO A 165 -23.81 0.64 14.98
CA PRO A 165 -24.16 -0.77 15.00
C PRO A 165 -23.09 -1.59 14.28
N LEU A 166 -22.97 -2.84 14.67
CA LEU A 166 -22.13 -3.82 13.98
C LEU A 166 -22.57 -3.93 12.50
N SER A 167 -21.62 -3.76 11.60
CA SER A 167 -21.81 -3.90 10.16
C SER A 167 -21.56 -5.35 9.74
N PHE A 168 -22.48 -5.89 8.94
CA PHE A 168 -22.41 -7.24 8.39
C PHE A 168 -22.67 -7.17 6.89
N ASN A 169 -21.61 -7.29 6.08
CA ASN A 169 -21.70 -7.12 4.63
C ASN A 169 -21.22 -8.39 3.92
N LYS A 170 -21.84 -8.71 2.79
CA LYS A 170 -21.42 -9.81 1.92
C LYS A 170 -20.40 -9.31 0.89
N GLY A 171 -19.64 -10.23 0.32
CA GLY A 171 -18.76 -9.97 -0.80
C GLY A 171 -18.19 -11.25 -1.39
N PHE A 172 -17.11 -11.11 -2.13
CA PHE A 172 -16.45 -12.23 -2.81
C PHE A 172 -14.96 -12.26 -2.55
N PHE A 173 -14.40 -13.46 -2.42
CA PHE A 173 -12.96 -13.63 -2.49
C PHE A 173 -12.45 -13.34 -3.91
N SER A 174 -11.46 -12.46 -4.02
CA SER A 174 -10.86 -12.07 -5.31
C SER A 174 -9.70 -13.01 -5.64
N SER A 175 -8.59 -12.81 -4.95
CA SER A 175 -7.31 -13.36 -5.34
C SER A 175 -6.35 -13.43 -4.16
N ARG A 176 -5.27 -14.18 -4.33
CA ARG A 176 -4.11 -14.14 -3.43
C ARG A 176 -3.16 -13.06 -3.92
N ILE A 177 -2.56 -12.33 -2.99
CA ILE A 177 -1.59 -11.28 -3.28
C ILE A 177 -0.22 -11.97 -3.43
N PRO A 178 0.41 -11.98 -4.62
CA PRO A 178 1.61 -12.80 -4.89
C PRO A 178 2.86 -12.36 -4.14
N ASP A 179 3.00 -11.05 -3.94
CA ASP A 179 4.03 -10.42 -3.13
C ASP A 179 3.31 -9.59 -2.09
N PRO A 180 2.86 -10.20 -0.97
CA PRO A 180 2.31 -9.41 0.11
C PRO A 180 3.42 -8.43 0.48
N HIS A 181 3.16 -7.12 0.41
CA HIS A 181 4.06 -6.12 0.99
C HIS A 181 4.49 -6.60 2.38
N SER A 182 5.59 -6.06 2.90
CA SER A 182 6.14 -6.39 4.22
C SER A 182 5.07 -6.62 5.32
N GLU A 183 3.96 -5.90 5.26
CA GLU A 183 2.80 -5.93 6.17
C GLU A 183 1.93 -7.21 6.17
N GLY A 184 2.19 -8.23 5.35
CA GLY A 184 1.56 -9.56 5.50
C GLY A 184 0.13 -9.71 4.97
N TYR A 185 -0.34 -8.78 4.14
CA TYR A 185 -1.64 -8.84 3.47
C TYR A 185 -1.64 -9.86 2.31
N THR A 186 -2.16 -11.06 2.56
CA THR A 186 -2.08 -12.19 1.61
C THR A 186 -3.30 -12.39 0.71
N LEU A 187 -4.44 -11.75 1.01
CA LEU A 187 -5.73 -12.00 0.36
C LEU A 187 -6.39 -10.68 -0.06
N SER A 188 -7.07 -10.70 -1.21
CA SER A 188 -7.91 -9.61 -1.73
C SER A 188 -9.38 -10.04 -1.79
N PHE A 189 -10.28 -9.09 -1.54
CA PHE A 189 -11.73 -9.29 -1.42
C PHE A 189 -12.51 -8.19 -2.13
N ALA A 190 -13.53 -8.55 -2.90
CA ALA A 190 -14.50 -7.63 -3.46
C ALA A 190 -15.67 -7.42 -2.49
N MET A 191 -15.66 -6.35 -1.69
CA MET A 191 -16.69 -6.13 -0.66
C MET A 191 -16.77 -4.67 -0.19
N ILE A 192 -17.87 -4.36 0.51
CA ILE A 192 -18.08 -3.05 1.15
C ILE A 192 -17.65 -3.15 2.63
N ALA A 193 -16.74 -2.28 3.07
CA ALA A 193 -16.43 -2.06 4.48
C ALA A 193 -16.41 -0.57 4.79
N ALA A 194 -16.83 -0.22 6.00
CA ALA A 194 -16.76 1.14 6.52
C ALA A 194 -15.39 1.42 7.16
N PRO A 195 -14.97 2.69 7.24
CA PRO A 195 -13.84 3.09 8.08
C PRO A 195 -13.95 2.53 9.50
N GLY A 196 -12.82 2.20 10.13
CA GLY A 196 -12.75 1.61 11.48
C GLY A 196 -13.09 0.12 11.58
N MET A 197 -13.46 -0.54 10.48
CA MET A 197 -13.67 -1.99 10.47
C MET A 197 -12.36 -2.81 10.46
N SER A 198 -11.17 -2.20 10.39
CA SER A 198 -9.90 -2.93 10.43
C SER A 198 -9.84 -3.86 11.66
N GLY A 199 -9.38 -5.08 11.46
CA GLY A 199 -9.36 -6.17 12.43
C GLY A 199 -10.61 -7.04 12.40
N SER A 200 -11.58 -6.75 11.53
CA SER A 200 -12.81 -7.54 11.42
C SER A 200 -12.56 -8.95 10.89
N PRO A 201 -13.21 -9.98 11.45
CA PRO A 201 -13.22 -11.31 10.86
C PRO A 201 -13.97 -11.32 9.51
N ILE A 202 -13.37 -12.02 8.55
CA ILE A 202 -14.00 -12.39 7.28
C ILE A 202 -14.33 -13.87 7.32
N PHE A 203 -15.58 -14.20 7.00
CA PHE A 203 -16.16 -15.53 7.08
C PHE A 203 -16.29 -16.17 5.71
N ASP A 204 -16.02 -17.47 5.63
CA ASP A 204 -16.49 -18.30 4.51
C ASP A 204 -17.98 -18.66 4.67
N ALA A 205 -18.53 -19.32 3.64
CA ALA A 205 -19.95 -19.69 3.64
C ALA A 205 -20.33 -20.78 4.65
N SER A 206 -19.38 -21.35 5.37
CA SER A 206 -19.62 -22.30 6.47
C SER A 206 -19.49 -21.63 7.85
N GLY A 207 -19.38 -20.30 7.89
CA GLY A 207 -19.29 -19.50 9.12
C GLY A 207 -17.91 -19.60 9.80
N ARG A 208 -16.86 -20.02 9.09
CA ARG A 208 -15.50 -20.07 9.63
C ARG A 208 -14.77 -18.78 9.28
N VAL A 209 -13.97 -18.26 10.20
CA VAL A 209 -13.11 -17.10 9.94
C VAL A 209 -11.95 -17.54 9.05
N VAL A 210 -11.82 -16.96 7.87
CA VAL A 210 -10.78 -17.29 6.88
C VAL A 210 -9.80 -16.14 6.65
N ALA A 211 -10.10 -14.94 7.12
CA ALA A 211 -9.17 -13.83 7.09
C ALA A 211 -9.51 -12.76 8.12
N ILE A 212 -8.55 -11.86 8.35
CA ILE A 212 -8.72 -10.62 9.11
C ILE A 212 -8.59 -9.45 8.15
N PHE A 213 -9.64 -8.65 8.02
CA PHE A 213 -9.63 -7.44 7.21
C PHE A 213 -8.67 -6.41 7.81
N GLY A 214 -7.82 -5.76 7.00
CA GLY A 214 -6.96 -4.69 7.53
C GLY A 214 -6.95 -3.38 6.72
N GLN A 215 -6.83 -3.42 5.39
CA GLN A 215 -6.76 -2.19 4.60
C GLN A 215 -7.59 -2.20 3.33
N THR A 216 -8.02 -1.01 2.89
CA THR A 216 -8.70 -0.76 1.62
C THR A 216 -7.66 -0.61 0.50
N GLY A 217 -7.84 -1.30 -0.63
CA GLY A 217 -6.99 -1.19 -1.83
C GLY A 217 -7.66 -0.39 -2.95
N GLU A 218 -7.46 -0.84 -4.20
CA GLU A 218 -8.14 -0.37 -5.42
C GLU A 218 -9.68 -0.33 -5.25
N PRO A 219 -10.44 0.46 -6.04
CA PRO A 219 -11.89 0.60 -5.95
C PRO A 219 -12.63 -0.72 -5.74
N GLY A 220 -13.27 -0.87 -4.57
CA GLY A 220 -14.08 -2.04 -4.24
C GLY A 220 -13.29 -3.27 -3.79
N PHE A 221 -11.96 -3.19 -3.70
CA PHE A 221 -11.11 -4.25 -3.19
C PHE A 221 -10.58 -3.95 -1.79
N LEU A 222 -10.72 -4.93 -0.89
CA LEU A 222 -10.17 -4.93 0.46
C LEU A 222 -9.07 -5.97 0.57
N SER A 223 -8.06 -5.69 1.38
CA SER A 223 -6.98 -6.64 1.68
C SER A 223 -7.09 -7.17 3.10
N GLY A 224 -6.71 -8.43 3.28
CA GLY A 224 -6.68 -9.06 4.60
C GLY A 224 -5.64 -10.15 4.76
N ILE A 225 -5.40 -10.48 6.02
CA ILE A 225 -4.40 -11.43 6.47
C ILE A 225 -5.06 -12.81 6.58
N SER A 226 -4.48 -13.82 5.92
CA SER A 226 -5.02 -15.19 5.94
C SER A 226 -4.89 -15.82 7.34
N THR A 227 -5.88 -16.62 7.75
CA THR A 227 -5.79 -17.39 9.00
C THR A 227 -4.66 -18.41 8.97
N ASN A 228 -4.28 -18.92 7.79
CA ASN A 228 -3.09 -19.78 7.65
C ASN A 228 -1.81 -19.06 8.11
N LEU A 229 -1.59 -17.81 7.67
CA LEU A 229 -0.44 -17.01 8.09
C LEU A 229 -0.50 -16.72 9.59
N VAL A 230 -1.66 -16.33 10.13
CA VAL A 230 -1.82 -16.08 11.57
C VAL A 230 -1.47 -17.32 12.39
N LEU A 231 -1.99 -18.49 12.01
CA LEU A 231 -1.70 -19.75 12.70
C LEU A 231 -0.21 -20.12 12.64
N GLU A 232 0.47 -19.80 11.54
CA GLU A 232 1.91 -19.99 11.42
C GLU A 232 2.69 -19.06 12.35
N LEU A 233 2.33 -17.78 12.38
CA LEU A 233 2.95 -16.78 13.26
C LEU A 233 2.75 -17.12 14.75
N MET A 234 1.55 -17.54 15.14
CA MET A 234 1.24 -17.95 16.52
C MET A 234 2.11 -19.13 16.98
N LYS A 235 2.35 -20.12 16.11
CA LYS A 235 3.21 -21.28 16.42
C LYS A 235 4.67 -20.92 16.66
N ARG A 236 5.15 -19.85 16.01
CA ARG A 236 6.53 -19.36 16.18
C ARG A 236 6.72 -18.57 17.47
N SER A 237 5.63 -18.11 18.11
CA SER A 237 5.66 -17.38 19.37
C SER A 237 5.52 -18.32 20.57
N PRO A 238 6.49 -18.41 21.48
CA PRO A 238 6.38 -19.23 22.69
C PRO A 238 5.16 -18.86 23.56
N VAL A 239 4.75 -17.59 23.52
CA VAL A 239 3.63 -17.08 24.32
C VAL A 239 2.29 -17.38 23.67
N LEU A 240 2.19 -17.32 22.35
CA LEU A 240 0.93 -17.56 21.65
C LEU A 240 0.73 -19.02 21.25
N ALA A 241 1.79 -19.83 21.21
CA ALA A 241 1.71 -21.25 20.85
C ALA A 241 0.90 -22.09 21.85
N VAL A 242 0.72 -21.61 23.09
CA VAL A 242 -0.13 -22.28 24.09
C VAL A 242 -1.62 -22.01 23.87
N LEU A 243 -1.97 -20.96 23.12
CA LEU A 243 -3.33 -20.73 22.70
C LEU A 243 -3.70 -21.83 21.69
N SER A 244 -4.81 -22.51 21.92
CA SER A 244 -5.32 -23.56 21.03
C SER A 244 -6.61 -23.08 20.33
N PRO A 245 -6.53 -22.25 19.27
CA PRO A 245 -7.72 -21.84 18.52
C PRO A 245 -8.47 -23.03 17.95
N ASN A 246 -9.79 -22.90 17.85
CA ASN A 246 -10.60 -23.88 17.13
C ASN A 246 -10.30 -23.78 15.64
N VAL A 247 -9.78 -24.84 15.02
CA VAL A 247 -9.43 -24.86 13.60
C VAL A 247 -10.24 -25.95 12.90
N ASP A 248 -10.86 -25.59 11.78
CA ASP A 248 -11.61 -26.50 10.93
C ASP A 248 -11.08 -26.46 9.50
N ARG A 249 -10.51 -27.58 9.06
CA ARG A 249 -9.90 -27.77 7.73
C ARG A 249 -10.79 -28.57 6.77
N SER A 250 -12.06 -28.82 7.12
CA SER A 250 -13.02 -29.49 6.25
C SER A 250 -13.12 -28.80 4.89
N THR A 251 -13.37 -29.56 3.84
CA THR A 251 -13.49 -29.02 2.48
C THR A 251 -14.72 -28.13 2.33
N LEU A 252 -14.52 -26.93 1.76
CA LEU A 252 -15.62 -26.05 1.31
C LEU A 252 -16.28 -26.62 0.06
N THR A 253 -17.60 -26.82 0.10
CA THR A 253 -18.41 -27.22 -1.07
C THR A 253 -19.41 -26.14 -1.43
N GLY A 254 -19.43 -25.73 -2.70
CA GLY A 254 -20.59 -25.02 -3.29
C GLY A 254 -20.77 -23.55 -2.91
N THR A 255 -19.68 -22.78 -2.76
CA THR A 255 -19.70 -21.38 -2.30
C THR A 255 -19.61 -20.32 -3.39
N ARG A 256 -19.56 -20.73 -4.66
CA ARG A 256 -19.49 -19.79 -5.77
C ARG A 256 -20.85 -19.13 -5.95
N PRO A 257 -20.92 -17.79 -6.02
CA PRO A 257 -22.13 -17.13 -6.40
C PRO A 257 -22.53 -17.65 -7.77
N VAL A 258 -23.80 -17.91 -7.96
CA VAL A 258 -24.35 -17.58 -9.26
C VAL A 258 -24.19 -16.06 -9.32
N LEU A 259 -23.31 -15.55 -10.18
CA LEU A 259 -23.28 -14.14 -10.61
C LEU A 259 -24.59 -13.82 -11.35
N GLY A 260 -25.72 -14.10 -10.71
CA GLY A 260 -27.02 -14.25 -11.34
C GLY A 260 -27.62 -12.91 -11.67
N THR A 261 -28.95 -12.85 -11.61
CA THR A 261 -29.73 -11.62 -11.78
C THR A 261 -29.63 -10.78 -10.50
N PRO A 262 -28.94 -9.62 -10.52
CA PRO A 262 -28.83 -8.77 -9.34
C PRO A 262 -30.22 -8.27 -8.92
N ARG A 263 -30.50 -8.26 -7.60
CA ARG A 263 -31.84 -7.96 -7.09
C ARG A 263 -31.92 -6.59 -6.40
N ASN A 264 -30.79 -6.04 -5.98
CA ASN A 264 -30.71 -4.76 -5.30
C ASN A 264 -29.39 -4.03 -5.67
N ALA A 265 -29.24 -2.80 -5.18
CA ALA A 265 -28.07 -1.96 -5.46
C ALA A 265 -26.74 -2.65 -5.09
N GLU A 266 -26.68 -3.30 -3.94
CA GLU A 266 -25.49 -4.02 -3.46
C GLU A 266 -25.10 -5.19 -4.39
N ASP A 267 -26.08 -5.96 -4.88
CA ASP A 267 -25.81 -7.04 -5.83
C ASP A 267 -25.22 -6.51 -7.15
N TYR A 268 -25.76 -5.38 -7.66
CA TYR A 268 -25.23 -4.73 -8.85
C TYR A 268 -23.80 -4.22 -8.61
N PHE A 269 -23.56 -3.58 -7.47
CA PHE A 269 -22.21 -3.12 -7.09
C PHE A 269 -21.21 -4.28 -7.03
N LEU A 270 -21.55 -5.36 -6.31
CA LEU A 270 -20.65 -6.51 -6.15
C LEU A 270 -20.41 -7.23 -7.49
N ARG A 271 -21.42 -7.31 -8.36
CA ARG A 271 -21.25 -7.84 -9.71
C ARG A 271 -20.33 -6.94 -10.55
N ALA A 272 -20.45 -5.61 -10.41
CA ALA A 272 -19.57 -4.67 -11.06
C ALA A 272 -18.11 -4.84 -10.62
N VAL A 273 -17.85 -4.97 -9.31
CA VAL A 273 -16.48 -5.23 -8.80
C VAL A 273 -15.91 -6.52 -9.40
N SER A 274 -16.73 -7.57 -9.47
CA SER A 274 -16.34 -8.82 -10.10
C SER A 274 -16.09 -8.66 -11.62
N GLN A 275 -16.81 -7.79 -12.32
CA GLN A 275 -16.59 -7.49 -13.74
C GLN A 275 -15.28 -6.73 -13.96
N ILE A 276 -14.91 -5.81 -13.06
CA ILE A 276 -13.61 -5.11 -13.09
C ILE A 276 -12.46 -6.12 -13.10
N GLU A 277 -12.52 -7.18 -12.28
CA GLU A 277 -11.48 -8.22 -12.26
C GLU A 277 -11.31 -8.97 -13.58
N ARG A 278 -12.38 -9.15 -14.37
CA ARG A 278 -12.29 -9.77 -15.70
C ARG A 278 -12.10 -8.75 -16.81
N ASP A 279 -11.70 -7.52 -16.48
CA ASP A 279 -11.53 -6.43 -17.44
C ASP A 279 -12.82 -6.13 -18.25
N GLN A 280 -13.99 -6.44 -17.67
CA GLN A 280 -15.31 -6.18 -18.27
C GLN A 280 -15.79 -4.78 -17.89
N ILE A 281 -14.95 -3.79 -18.18
CA ILE A 281 -15.08 -2.41 -17.72
C ILE A 281 -16.42 -1.77 -18.09
N GLN A 282 -16.90 -1.98 -19.32
CA GLN A 282 -18.17 -1.40 -19.74
C GLN A 282 -19.38 -2.01 -19.02
N ALA A 283 -19.35 -3.32 -18.74
CA ALA A 283 -20.39 -3.98 -17.95
C ALA A 283 -20.38 -3.49 -16.51
N ALA A 284 -19.19 -3.31 -15.93
CA ALA A 284 -19.01 -2.76 -14.59
C ALA A 284 -19.61 -1.36 -14.47
N LEU A 285 -19.38 -0.48 -15.46
CA LEU A 285 -19.97 0.85 -15.49
C LEU A 285 -21.52 0.82 -15.57
N THR A 286 -22.08 -0.11 -16.34
CA THR A 286 -23.53 -0.31 -16.42
C THR A 286 -24.10 -0.74 -15.07
N ASP A 287 -23.45 -1.70 -14.42
CA ASP A 287 -23.90 -2.21 -13.12
C ASP A 287 -23.73 -1.19 -12.00
N LEU A 288 -22.62 -0.44 -11.96
CA LEU A 288 -22.44 0.68 -11.03
C LEU A 288 -23.52 1.75 -11.22
N SER A 289 -23.88 2.03 -12.47
CA SER A 289 -24.96 2.98 -12.76
C SER A 289 -26.32 2.46 -12.30
N LYS A 290 -26.59 1.16 -12.46
CA LYS A 290 -27.82 0.55 -11.96
C LYS A 290 -27.85 0.47 -10.43
N ALA A 291 -26.71 0.23 -9.79
CA ALA A 291 -26.58 0.26 -8.34
C ALA A 291 -26.94 1.65 -7.79
N ILE A 292 -26.40 2.70 -8.40
CA ILE A 292 -26.68 4.11 -8.06
C ILE A 292 -28.16 4.48 -8.32
N GLU A 293 -28.76 3.97 -9.39
CA GLU A 293 -30.18 4.20 -9.68
C GLU A 293 -31.09 3.60 -8.60
N LEU A 294 -30.73 2.41 -8.09
CA LEU A 294 -31.49 1.70 -7.06
C LEU A 294 -31.23 2.23 -5.65
N ASP A 295 -30.01 2.71 -5.37
CA ASP A 295 -29.63 3.36 -4.13
C ASP A 295 -28.76 4.61 -4.42
N PRO A 296 -29.39 5.78 -4.51
CA PRO A 296 -28.68 7.05 -4.73
C PRO A 296 -27.76 7.48 -3.58
N ASN A 297 -27.80 6.80 -2.44
CA ASN A 297 -26.93 7.07 -1.30
C ASN A 297 -25.72 6.11 -1.24
N LEU A 298 -25.60 5.18 -2.21
CA LEU A 298 -24.51 4.22 -2.27
C LEU A 298 -23.21 4.88 -2.74
N MET A 299 -22.56 5.64 -1.85
CA MET A 299 -21.33 6.38 -2.11
C MET A 299 -20.22 5.53 -2.72
N ILE A 300 -20.08 4.28 -2.31
CA ILE A 300 -19.03 3.38 -2.83
C ILE A 300 -19.22 3.07 -4.32
N ALA A 301 -20.46 3.05 -4.81
CA ALA A 301 -20.74 2.88 -6.23
C ALA A 301 -20.37 4.13 -7.04
N TYR A 302 -20.64 5.33 -6.49
CA TYR A 302 -20.17 6.59 -7.10
C TYR A 302 -18.65 6.66 -7.16
N ARG A 303 -17.96 6.41 -6.02
CA ARG A 303 -16.49 6.40 -5.97
C ARG A 303 -15.88 5.41 -6.97
N SER A 304 -16.42 4.18 -7.01
CA SER A 304 -15.93 3.16 -7.93
C SER A 304 -16.15 3.59 -9.38
N ARG A 305 -17.35 4.08 -9.73
CA ARG A 305 -17.65 4.55 -11.08
C ARG A 305 -16.77 5.74 -11.47
N ALA A 306 -16.47 6.64 -10.53
CA ALA A 306 -15.57 7.76 -10.74
C ALA A 306 -14.17 7.31 -11.14
N GLN A 307 -13.60 6.34 -10.41
CA GLN A 307 -12.27 5.81 -10.68
C GLN A 307 -12.22 5.10 -12.05
N LEU A 308 -13.22 4.26 -12.39
CA LEU A 308 -13.30 3.63 -13.72
C LEU A 308 -13.40 4.67 -14.84
N ARG A 309 -14.30 5.65 -14.72
CA ARG A 309 -14.42 6.75 -15.69
C ARG A 309 -13.10 7.49 -15.85
N GLY A 310 -12.39 7.69 -14.74
CA GLY A 310 -11.12 8.38 -14.72
C GLY A 310 -10.02 7.69 -15.51
N VAL A 311 -9.89 6.37 -15.34
CA VAL A 311 -8.96 5.53 -16.10
C VAL A 311 -9.32 5.52 -17.60
N LEU A 312 -10.61 5.55 -17.93
CA LEU A 312 -11.10 5.64 -19.31
C LEU A 312 -10.99 7.05 -19.93
N GLY A 313 -10.52 8.04 -19.17
CA GLY A 313 -10.37 9.42 -19.63
C GLY A 313 -11.64 10.28 -19.57
N ASP A 314 -12.77 9.75 -19.05
CA ASP A 314 -13.96 10.54 -18.74
C ASP A 314 -13.76 11.34 -17.44
N ARG A 315 -12.90 12.35 -17.51
CA ARG A 315 -12.53 13.21 -16.38
C ARG A 315 -13.75 13.93 -15.80
N THR A 316 -14.62 14.42 -16.67
CA THR A 316 -15.82 15.18 -16.28
C THR A 316 -16.82 14.29 -15.53
N GLY A 317 -17.09 13.09 -16.03
CA GLY A 317 -17.97 12.14 -15.37
C GLY A 317 -17.38 11.61 -14.06
N ALA A 318 -16.06 11.44 -13.99
CA ALA A 318 -15.36 11.06 -12.77
C ALA A 318 -15.47 12.14 -11.68
N LEU A 319 -15.16 13.40 -12.01
CA LEU A 319 -15.30 14.52 -11.06
C LEU A 319 -16.73 14.66 -10.56
N ARG A 320 -17.73 14.54 -11.44
CA ARG A 320 -19.15 14.61 -11.05
C ARG A 320 -19.53 13.53 -10.04
N ASP A 321 -19.01 12.31 -10.20
CA ASP A 321 -19.28 11.21 -9.26
C ASP A 321 -18.57 11.44 -7.92
N PHE A 322 -17.32 11.91 -7.92
CA PHE A 322 -16.66 12.31 -6.66
C PHE A 322 -17.36 13.46 -5.96
N ASP A 323 -17.84 14.47 -6.70
CA ASP A 323 -18.62 15.58 -6.15
C ASP A 323 -19.92 15.07 -5.51
N GLN A 324 -20.52 14.00 -6.05
CA GLN A 324 -21.69 13.37 -5.44
C GLN A 324 -21.34 12.64 -4.14
N VAL A 325 -20.18 11.95 -4.06
CA VAL A 325 -19.71 11.36 -2.81
C VAL A 325 -19.56 12.43 -1.73
N LEU A 326 -18.93 13.55 -2.05
CA LEU A 326 -18.71 14.66 -1.12
C LEU A 326 -19.99 15.42 -0.78
N ARG A 327 -21.00 15.43 -1.66
CA ARG A 327 -22.34 15.94 -1.32
C ARG A 327 -23.06 15.04 -0.31
N LEU A 328 -22.90 13.72 -0.42
CA LEU A 328 -23.53 12.75 0.48
C LEU A 328 -22.86 12.72 1.86
N ASP A 329 -21.55 12.95 1.89
CA ASP A 329 -20.75 12.94 3.12
C ASP A 329 -19.58 13.94 3.00
N PRO A 330 -19.81 15.23 3.36
CA PRO A 330 -18.84 16.32 3.16
C PRO A 330 -17.54 16.17 3.97
N ASP A 331 -17.59 15.48 5.11
CA ASP A 331 -16.46 15.37 6.03
C ASP A 331 -15.50 14.21 5.66
N ARG A 332 -15.63 13.66 4.45
CA ARG A 332 -14.89 12.47 3.99
C ARG A 332 -13.56 12.81 3.36
N THR A 333 -12.52 12.80 4.19
CA THR A 333 -11.12 12.96 3.78
C THR A 333 -10.66 11.92 2.74
N ASP A 334 -11.13 10.67 2.82
CA ASP A 334 -10.80 9.61 1.86
C ASP A 334 -11.37 9.86 0.45
N ALA A 335 -12.51 10.55 0.35
CA ALA A 335 -13.10 10.92 -0.93
C ALA A 335 -12.35 12.09 -1.58
N LEU A 336 -11.94 13.09 -0.78
CA LEU A 336 -11.09 14.20 -1.23
C LEU A 336 -9.72 13.71 -1.69
N ASP A 337 -9.07 12.84 -0.92
CA ASP A 337 -7.79 12.22 -1.29
C ASP A 337 -7.90 11.44 -2.60
N ALA A 338 -8.94 10.61 -2.75
CA ALA A 338 -9.16 9.87 -4.00
C ALA A 338 -9.38 10.79 -5.21
N ARG A 339 -10.12 11.89 -5.05
CA ARG A 339 -10.32 12.89 -6.12
C ARG A 339 -9.00 13.61 -6.45
N ALA A 340 -8.22 13.98 -5.42
CA ALA A 340 -6.91 14.62 -5.58
C ALA A 340 -5.93 13.73 -6.36
N GLN A 341 -5.83 12.44 -6.01
CA GLN A 341 -4.98 11.49 -6.70
C GLN A 341 -5.36 11.31 -8.17
N MET A 342 -6.66 11.27 -8.49
CA MET A 342 -7.12 11.26 -9.89
C MET A 342 -6.72 12.54 -10.64
N ARG A 343 -6.85 13.70 -10.00
CA ARG A 343 -6.38 14.96 -10.58
C ARG A 343 -4.87 14.96 -10.84
N LEU A 344 -4.06 14.38 -9.96
CA LEU A 344 -2.62 14.23 -10.17
C LEU A 344 -2.29 13.38 -11.41
N GLN A 345 -3.04 12.29 -11.65
CA GLN A 345 -2.87 11.45 -12.84
C GLN A 345 -3.18 12.22 -14.14
N TRP A 346 -4.13 13.15 -14.07
CA TRP A 346 -4.49 14.04 -15.17
C TRP A 346 -3.61 15.30 -15.28
N ASN A 347 -2.60 15.41 -14.41
CA ASN A 347 -1.72 16.56 -14.27
C ASN A 347 -2.44 17.87 -13.87
N ASP A 348 -3.63 17.78 -13.27
CA ASP A 348 -4.33 18.91 -12.64
C ASP A 348 -3.79 19.13 -11.22
N LEU A 349 -2.57 19.68 -11.15
CA LEU A 349 -1.86 19.90 -9.89
C LEU A 349 -2.60 20.90 -8.98
N LYS A 350 -3.22 21.94 -9.55
CA LYS A 350 -3.94 22.96 -8.79
C LYS A 350 -5.21 22.41 -8.16
N GLY A 351 -6.00 21.64 -8.91
CA GLY A 351 -7.18 20.99 -8.35
C GLY A 351 -6.81 19.95 -7.29
N ALA A 352 -5.73 19.19 -7.48
CA ALA A 352 -5.24 18.25 -6.46
C ALA A 352 -4.83 18.97 -5.16
N ILE A 353 -4.13 20.12 -5.26
CA ILE A 353 -3.79 20.95 -4.08
C ILE A 353 -5.06 21.43 -3.36
N ALA A 354 -6.10 21.84 -4.09
CA ALA A 354 -7.36 22.27 -3.49
C ALA A 354 -8.02 21.13 -2.70
N ASP A 355 -8.14 19.95 -3.31
CA ASP A 355 -8.72 18.76 -2.68
C ASP A 355 -7.91 18.31 -1.44
N PHE A 356 -6.58 18.30 -1.52
CA PHE A 356 -5.74 18.01 -0.36
C PHE A 356 -5.87 19.07 0.74
N SER A 357 -6.05 20.34 0.38
CA SER A 357 -6.20 21.41 1.37
C SER A 357 -7.50 21.27 2.15
N GLU A 358 -8.60 21.00 1.46
CA GLU A 358 -9.89 20.69 2.08
C GLU A 358 -9.78 19.44 2.97
N ALA A 359 -9.10 18.39 2.51
CA ALA A 359 -8.89 17.18 3.30
C ALA A 359 -8.06 17.43 4.58
N ILE A 360 -7.05 18.31 4.50
CA ILE A 360 -6.20 18.69 5.64
C ILE A 360 -6.94 19.63 6.62
N GLU A 361 -7.93 20.39 6.17
CA GLU A 361 -8.80 21.17 7.05
C GLU A 361 -9.68 20.24 7.90
N LEU A 362 -10.18 19.16 7.30
CA LEU A 362 -10.97 18.13 8.00
C LEU A 362 -10.11 17.22 8.91
N ASP A 363 -8.92 16.83 8.44
CA ASP A 363 -7.95 16.03 9.21
C ASP A 363 -6.56 16.68 9.19
N SER A 364 -6.36 17.60 10.14
CA SER A 364 -5.12 18.36 10.28
C SER A 364 -3.92 17.55 10.75
N GLN A 365 -4.09 16.30 11.17
CA GLN A 365 -3.01 15.47 11.72
C GLN A 365 -2.67 14.30 10.80
N SER A 366 -3.19 14.27 9.56
CA SER A 366 -2.85 13.24 8.57
C SER A 366 -1.51 13.52 7.88
N PRO A 367 -0.43 12.76 8.17
CA PRO A 367 0.87 13.00 7.54
C PRO A 367 0.84 12.69 6.04
N GLY A 368 0.05 11.70 5.62
CA GLY A 368 -0.07 11.30 4.21
C GLY A 368 -0.68 12.40 3.34
N LEU A 369 -1.75 13.07 3.80
CA LEU A 369 -2.35 14.18 3.06
C LEU A 369 -1.39 15.37 2.92
N ILE A 370 -0.71 15.72 4.02
CA ILE A 370 0.28 16.80 4.05
C ILE A 370 1.46 16.48 3.12
N PHE A 371 1.96 15.24 3.17
CA PHE A 371 3.03 14.76 2.29
C PHE A 371 2.63 14.84 0.82
N ASN A 372 1.43 14.35 0.46
CA ASN A 372 0.95 14.37 -0.91
C ASN A 372 0.76 15.80 -1.43
N ARG A 373 0.29 16.73 -0.59
CA ARG A 373 0.20 18.15 -0.95
C ARG A 373 1.59 18.78 -1.12
N ALA A 374 2.55 18.48 -0.24
CA ALA A 374 3.93 18.94 -0.35
C ALA A 374 4.61 18.48 -1.66
N MET A 375 4.42 17.22 -2.03
CA MET A 375 4.88 16.66 -3.30
C MET A 375 4.23 17.38 -4.49
N THR A 376 2.94 17.69 -4.39
CA THR A 376 2.21 18.40 -5.45
C THR A 376 2.69 19.85 -5.60
N TYR A 377 2.97 20.54 -4.49
CA TYR A 377 3.61 21.85 -4.52
C TYR A 377 5.00 21.80 -5.15
N SER A 378 5.81 20.79 -4.83
CA SER A 378 7.13 20.61 -5.47
C SER A 378 7.00 20.39 -6.98
N ARG A 379 6.02 19.60 -7.45
CA ARG A 379 5.74 19.40 -8.88
C ARG A 379 5.27 20.68 -9.60
N LEU A 380 4.64 21.59 -8.86
CA LEU A 380 4.24 22.92 -9.35
C LEU A 380 5.37 23.95 -9.19
N GLU A 381 6.56 23.53 -8.77
CA GLU A 381 7.72 24.39 -8.46
C GLU A 381 7.44 25.46 -7.38
N ASN A 382 6.35 25.29 -6.60
CA ASN A 382 6.08 26.09 -5.43
C ASN A 382 6.87 25.53 -4.24
N TYR A 383 8.19 25.66 -4.32
CA TYR A 383 9.12 25.03 -3.38
C TYR A 383 8.96 25.53 -1.95
N GLN A 384 8.55 26.79 -1.74
CA GLN A 384 8.33 27.31 -0.39
C GLN A 384 7.14 26.61 0.28
N ALA A 385 5.98 26.53 -0.38
CA ALA A 385 4.82 25.81 0.17
C ALA A 385 5.11 24.31 0.36
N SER A 386 5.91 23.71 -0.52
CA SER A 386 6.40 22.34 -0.36
C SER A 386 7.26 22.17 0.90
N VAL A 387 8.20 23.10 1.17
CA VAL A 387 9.02 23.11 2.39
C VAL A 387 8.15 23.24 3.64
N ASP A 388 7.14 24.11 3.61
CA ASP A 388 6.25 24.35 4.75
C ASP A 388 5.46 23.09 5.11
N ASP A 389 4.86 22.42 4.11
CA ASP A 389 4.12 21.17 4.31
C ASP A 389 5.05 20.01 4.72
N PHE A 390 6.21 19.84 4.09
CA PHE A 390 7.15 18.81 4.55
C PHE A 390 7.65 19.08 5.97
N THR A 391 7.82 20.34 6.36
CA THR A 391 8.18 20.69 7.74
C THR A 391 7.09 20.26 8.71
N ARG A 392 5.81 20.51 8.38
CA ARG A 392 4.69 20.02 9.17
C ARG A 392 4.63 18.49 9.19
N GLY A 393 4.80 17.83 8.06
CA GLY A 393 4.84 16.37 7.95
C GLY A 393 5.96 15.75 8.81
N ILE A 394 7.15 16.34 8.79
CA ILE A 394 8.30 15.91 9.62
C ILE A 394 8.00 16.10 11.12
N LEU A 395 7.26 17.15 11.52
CA LEU A 395 6.84 17.30 12.92
C LEU A 395 5.91 16.16 13.37
N LEU A 396 5.06 15.65 12.47
CA LEU A 396 4.19 14.50 12.74
C LEU A 396 4.93 13.16 12.64
N GLN A 397 5.89 13.03 11.72
CA GLN A 397 6.67 11.82 11.45
C GLN A 397 8.18 12.14 11.35
N PRO A 398 8.87 12.37 12.48
CA PRO A 398 10.27 12.85 12.50
C PRO A 398 11.32 11.81 12.09
N LYS A 399 10.88 10.60 11.73
CA LYS A 399 11.71 9.52 11.18
C LYS A 399 11.40 9.22 9.71
N ASP A 400 10.55 10.00 9.06
CA ASP A 400 10.28 9.85 7.63
C ASP A 400 11.50 10.31 6.81
N ALA A 401 12.34 9.35 6.42
CA ALA A 401 13.52 9.60 5.60
C ALA A 401 13.17 10.22 4.24
N VAL A 402 11.98 9.92 3.70
CA VAL A 402 11.50 10.43 2.42
C VAL A 402 11.09 11.89 2.56
N ALA A 403 10.36 12.27 3.61
CA ALA A 403 9.99 13.67 3.84
C ALA A 403 11.22 14.58 3.97
N TYR A 404 12.27 14.14 4.68
CA TYR A 404 13.54 14.88 4.72
C TYR A 404 14.19 15.00 3.33
N ARG A 405 14.23 13.90 2.56
CA ARG A 405 14.80 13.91 1.20
C ARG A 405 14.09 14.90 0.30
N GLU A 406 12.76 14.86 0.27
CA GLU A 406 11.96 15.71 -0.61
C GLU A 406 11.93 17.17 -0.13
N ARG A 407 12.00 17.44 1.18
CA ARG A 407 12.23 18.80 1.69
C ARG A 407 13.60 19.33 1.29
N GLY A 408 14.63 18.49 1.34
CA GLY A 408 15.97 18.79 0.84
C GLY A 408 15.97 19.13 -0.66
N ARG A 409 15.19 18.39 -1.46
CA ARG A 409 14.96 18.70 -2.88
C ARG A 409 14.26 20.05 -3.07
N SER A 410 13.26 20.37 -2.26
CA SER A 410 12.59 21.67 -2.32
C SER A 410 13.52 22.81 -1.88
N TYR A 411 14.38 22.62 -0.88
CA TYR A 411 15.43 23.58 -0.54
C TYR A 411 16.43 23.80 -1.68
N LEU A 412 16.81 22.74 -2.40
CA LEU A 412 17.61 22.86 -3.62
C LEU A 412 16.88 23.71 -4.69
N GLY A 413 15.58 23.50 -4.90
CA GLY A 413 14.77 24.33 -5.79
C GLY A 413 14.74 25.82 -5.38
N LEU A 414 14.81 26.10 -4.07
CA LEU A 414 14.96 27.45 -3.50
C LEU A 414 16.41 27.97 -3.47
N GLN A 415 17.38 27.21 -3.99
CA GLN A 415 18.82 27.51 -3.89
C GLN A 415 19.36 27.62 -2.45
N GLN A 416 18.66 27.03 -1.47
CA GLN A 416 19.07 26.98 -0.06
C GLN A 416 19.97 25.75 0.19
N LEU A 417 21.10 25.67 -0.51
CA LEU A 417 21.98 24.49 -0.55
C LEU A 417 22.42 23.98 0.84
N PRO A 418 22.79 24.82 1.83
CA PRO A 418 23.15 24.33 3.16
C PRO A 418 22.03 23.58 3.87
N LYS A 419 20.78 24.05 3.75
CA LYS A 419 19.61 23.35 4.33
C LYS A 419 19.30 22.06 3.59
N ALA A 420 19.48 22.04 2.27
CA ALA A 420 19.35 20.82 1.49
C ALA A 420 20.35 19.74 1.95
N ILE A 421 21.61 20.10 2.21
CA ILE A 421 22.61 19.19 2.78
C ILE A 421 22.19 18.67 4.16
N GLU A 422 21.70 19.53 5.05
CA GLU A 422 21.24 19.13 6.39
C GLU A 422 20.13 18.07 6.32
N ASP A 423 19.12 18.33 5.50
CA ASP A 423 17.99 17.41 5.30
C ASP A 423 18.42 16.10 4.64
N LEU A 424 19.30 16.15 3.64
CA LEU A 424 19.80 14.95 2.98
C LEU A 424 20.72 14.13 3.89
N ASN A 425 21.49 14.77 4.78
CA ASN A 425 22.23 14.08 5.84
C ASN A 425 21.27 13.33 6.76
N ARG A 426 20.17 13.97 7.18
CA ARG A 426 19.17 13.36 8.04
C ARG A 426 18.45 12.21 7.34
N SER A 427 18.08 12.37 6.07
CA SER A 427 17.50 11.31 5.25
C SER A 427 18.41 10.08 5.18
N ILE A 428 19.70 10.25 4.88
CA ILE A 428 20.68 9.16 4.81
C ILE A 428 20.93 8.50 6.18
N GLN A 429 20.87 9.28 7.27
CA GLN A 429 20.97 8.72 8.62
C GLN A 429 19.78 7.79 8.94
N LEU A 430 18.58 8.14 8.47
CA LEU A 430 17.35 7.37 8.69
C LEU A 430 17.24 6.17 7.74
N ASP A 431 17.63 6.33 6.46
CA ASP A 431 17.69 5.28 5.45
C ASP A 431 19.06 5.28 4.73
N PRO A 432 20.04 4.52 5.27
CA PRO A 432 21.37 4.41 4.66
C PRO A 432 21.41 3.68 3.31
N ASN A 433 20.32 3.05 2.87
CA ASN A 433 20.24 2.32 1.61
C ASN A 433 19.59 3.13 0.48
N SER A 434 19.31 4.42 0.72
CA SER A 434 18.66 5.30 -0.26
C SER A 434 19.63 5.84 -1.31
N ALA A 435 19.76 5.16 -2.45
CA ALA A 435 20.58 5.62 -3.57
C ALA A 435 20.19 7.05 -4.03
N ILE A 436 18.90 7.38 -3.99
CA ILE A 436 18.36 8.70 -4.38
C ILE A 436 18.83 9.80 -3.42
N SER A 437 18.85 9.55 -2.11
CA SER A 437 19.32 10.56 -1.15
C SER A 437 20.81 10.86 -1.31
N TYR A 438 21.63 9.84 -1.58
CA TYR A 438 23.05 10.03 -1.90
C TYR A 438 23.24 10.82 -3.19
N ASP A 439 22.55 10.46 -4.25
CA ASP A 439 22.61 11.15 -5.55
C ASP A 439 22.17 12.62 -5.44
N LEU A 440 21.05 12.91 -4.77
CA LEU A 440 20.64 14.28 -4.49
C LEU A 440 21.69 15.06 -3.71
N ARG A 441 22.34 14.43 -2.72
CA ARG A 441 23.41 15.10 -1.95
C ARG A 441 24.65 15.32 -2.80
N CYS A 442 24.97 14.40 -3.71
CA CYS A 442 26.00 14.57 -4.73
C CYS A 442 25.71 15.81 -5.59
N PHE A 443 24.48 15.93 -6.09
CA PHE A 443 24.03 17.07 -6.90
C PHE A 443 24.10 18.40 -6.14
N VAL A 444 23.64 18.44 -4.89
CA VAL A 444 23.73 19.65 -4.05
C VAL A 444 25.20 20.03 -3.81
N ARG A 445 26.08 19.06 -3.55
CA ARG A 445 27.53 19.30 -3.37
C ARG A 445 28.20 19.79 -4.65
N LEU A 446 27.78 19.33 -5.82
CA LEU A 446 28.22 19.87 -7.11
C LEU A 446 27.88 21.36 -7.23
N GLY A 447 26.66 21.76 -6.84
CA GLY A 447 26.26 23.17 -6.80
C GLY A 447 27.01 24.03 -5.77
N MET A 448 27.70 23.39 -4.82
CA MET A 448 28.57 24.04 -3.83
C MET A 448 30.06 23.94 -4.18
N ASP A 449 30.40 23.42 -5.37
CA ASP A 449 31.77 23.11 -5.80
C ASP A 449 32.55 22.13 -4.88
N ASP A 450 31.87 21.38 -4.01
CA ASP A 450 32.46 20.29 -3.22
C ASP A 450 32.54 19.01 -4.05
N TYR A 451 33.43 19.01 -5.05
CA TYR A 451 33.57 17.90 -5.99
C TYR A 451 34.02 16.60 -5.31
N ARG A 452 34.82 16.67 -4.24
CA ARG A 452 35.29 15.48 -3.52
C ARG A 452 34.17 14.85 -2.71
N GLY A 453 33.38 15.65 -2.00
CA GLY A 453 32.19 15.18 -1.30
C GLY A 453 31.14 14.65 -2.28
N ALA A 454 30.96 15.30 -3.42
CA ALA A 454 30.09 14.82 -4.49
C ALA A 454 30.51 13.43 -4.99
N LEU A 455 31.80 13.22 -5.32
CA LEU A 455 32.31 11.91 -5.71
C LEU A 455 31.99 10.81 -4.69
N SER A 456 32.16 11.10 -3.38
CA SER A 456 31.85 10.13 -2.33
C SER A 456 30.38 9.71 -2.35
N ASP A 457 29.48 10.68 -2.50
CA ASP A 457 28.04 10.43 -2.49
C ASP A 457 27.58 9.74 -3.77
N CYS A 458 28.01 10.21 -4.94
CA CYS A 458 27.73 9.54 -6.21
C CYS A 458 28.26 8.10 -6.25
N ASN A 459 29.43 7.83 -5.66
CA ASN A 459 29.96 6.47 -5.53
C ASN A 459 29.06 5.59 -4.64
N ALA A 460 28.55 6.13 -3.53
CA ALA A 460 27.62 5.42 -2.67
C ALA A 460 26.30 5.12 -3.39
N ALA A 461 25.75 6.11 -4.13
CA ALA A 461 24.54 5.93 -4.94
C ALA A 461 24.71 4.83 -6.00
N ILE A 462 25.84 4.82 -6.73
CA ILE A 462 26.15 3.81 -7.75
C ILE A 462 26.37 2.43 -7.13
N LYS A 463 27.00 2.36 -5.94
CA LYS A 463 27.17 1.08 -5.22
C LYS A 463 25.83 0.47 -4.83
N LEU A 464 24.89 1.30 -4.37
CA LEU A 464 23.53 0.87 -3.99
C LEU A 464 22.68 0.54 -5.22
N ASN A 465 22.81 1.30 -6.30
CA ASN A 465 22.13 1.05 -7.57
C ASN A 465 23.08 1.21 -8.77
N PRO A 466 23.69 0.11 -9.25
CA PRO A 466 24.63 0.14 -10.38
C PRO A 466 24.03 0.59 -11.71
N ASN A 467 22.70 0.60 -11.83
CA ASN A 467 21.96 1.02 -13.04
C ASN A 467 21.44 2.47 -12.95
N TYR A 468 21.89 3.25 -11.97
CA TYR A 468 21.40 4.61 -11.76
C TYR A 468 22.10 5.63 -12.68
N ALA A 469 21.56 5.85 -13.89
CA ALA A 469 22.17 6.69 -14.92
C ALA A 469 22.49 8.13 -14.45
N LEU A 470 21.61 8.72 -13.65
CA LEU A 470 21.78 10.07 -13.07
C LEU A 470 23.07 10.18 -12.24
N ALA A 471 23.30 9.22 -11.33
CA ALA A 471 24.48 9.22 -10.47
C ALA A 471 25.80 9.14 -11.25
N TYR A 472 25.83 8.45 -12.40
CA TYR A 472 27.01 8.47 -13.28
C TYR A 472 27.19 9.83 -13.95
N ALA A 473 26.12 10.47 -14.41
CA ALA A 473 26.19 11.81 -15.01
C ALA A 473 26.72 12.84 -14.00
N ASP A 474 26.19 12.83 -12.78
CA ASP A 474 26.59 13.72 -11.70
C ASP A 474 28.03 13.44 -11.25
N ARG A 475 28.44 12.17 -11.17
CA ARG A 475 29.85 11.82 -10.93
C ARG A 475 30.77 12.32 -12.04
N GLY A 476 30.30 12.29 -13.28
CA GLY A 476 30.98 12.88 -14.43
C GLY A 476 31.22 14.38 -14.28
N TYR A 477 30.23 15.14 -13.80
CA TYR A 477 30.41 16.55 -13.45
C TYR A 477 31.41 16.75 -12.30
N ALA A 478 31.42 15.89 -11.29
CA ALA A 478 32.41 15.94 -10.21
C ALA A 478 33.84 15.73 -10.75
N TRP A 479 34.04 14.79 -11.67
CA TRP A 479 35.33 14.59 -12.34
C TRP A 479 35.75 15.80 -13.18
N LEU A 480 34.81 16.44 -13.89
CA LEU A 480 35.09 17.70 -14.58
C LEU A 480 35.51 18.79 -13.59
N GLY A 481 34.84 18.93 -12.44
CA GLY A 481 35.24 19.88 -11.39
C GLY A 481 36.67 19.66 -10.89
N LEU A 482 37.12 18.41 -10.84
CA LEU A 482 38.49 18.01 -10.45
C LEU A 482 39.50 17.99 -11.61
N ASN A 483 39.10 18.46 -12.79
CA ASN A 483 39.92 18.47 -14.00
C ASN A 483 40.41 17.08 -14.46
N GLU A 484 39.53 16.08 -14.34
CA GLU A 484 39.75 14.68 -14.72
C GLU A 484 38.84 14.28 -15.90
N PRO A 485 39.01 14.88 -17.09
CA PRO A 485 38.03 14.77 -18.18
C PRO A 485 37.88 13.36 -18.76
N GLN A 486 38.91 12.50 -18.69
CA GLN A 486 38.80 11.14 -19.17
C GLN A 486 37.82 10.30 -18.31
N LYS A 487 37.90 10.44 -16.98
CA LYS A 487 36.97 9.77 -16.06
C LYS A 487 35.53 10.27 -16.27
N ALA A 488 35.37 11.57 -16.54
CA ALA A 488 34.07 12.14 -16.89
C ALA A 488 33.49 11.55 -18.18
N ILE A 489 34.31 11.31 -19.21
CA ILE A 489 33.89 10.64 -20.45
C ILE A 489 33.43 9.21 -20.17
N ASP A 490 34.16 8.46 -19.34
CA ASP A 490 33.83 7.07 -19.01
C ASP A 490 32.49 6.97 -18.27
N ASP A 491 32.26 7.86 -17.31
CA ASP A 491 31.00 7.96 -16.56
C ASP A 491 29.84 8.39 -17.47
N ALA A 492 30.05 9.39 -18.32
CA ALA A 492 29.03 9.81 -19.28
C ALA A 492 28.67 8.70 -20.27
N ASN A 493 29.66 7.93 -20.75
CA ASN A 493 29.42 6.76 -21.59
C ASN A 493 28.58 5.70 -20.86
N MET A 494 28.81 5.48 -19.56
CA MET A 494 27.99 4.56 -18.76
C MET A 494 26.56 5.08 -18.60
N ALA A 495 26.38 6.36 -18.28
CA ALA A 495 25.07 6.98 -18.17
C ALA A 495 24.27 6.89 -19.49
N ILE A 496 24.91 7.14 -20.63
CA ILE A 496 24.30 7.02 -21.97
C ILE A 496 23.91 5.57 -22.28
N ARG A 497 24.74 4.59 -21.92
CA ARG A 497 24.40 3.16 -22.09
C ARG A 497 23.16 2.77 -21.29
N LEU A 498 23.03 3.29 -20.06
CA LEU A 498 21.91 3.01 -19.18
C LEU A 498 20.63 3.75 -19.62
N ASN A 499 20.74 4.99 -20.06
CA ASN A 499 19.63 5.77 -20.59
C ASN A 499 20.06 6.67 -21.76
N PRO A 500 19.89 6.23 -23.02
CA PRO A 500 20.36 6.97 -24.18
C PRO A 500 19.56 8.23 -24.50
N LYS A 501 18.36 8.40 -23.89
CA LYS A 501 17.49 9.58 -24.06
C LYS A 501 17.80 10.70 -23.06
N PHE A 502 18.75 10.47 -22.15
CA PHE A 502 19.14 11.44 -21.15
C PHE A 502 20.14 12.44 -21.73
N ALA A 503 19.86 13.74 -21.67
CA ALA A 503 20.65 14.76 -22.37
C ALA A 503 21.92 15.13 -21.59
N GLU A 504 21.84 15.12 -20.26
CA GLU A 504 22.85 15.58 -19.32
C GLU A 504 24.21 14.87 -19.47
N PRO A 505 24.28 13.53 -19.68
CA PRO A 505 25.54 12.86 -19.98
C PRO A 505 26.24 13.38 -21.24
N TYR A 506 25.49 13.78 -22.27
CA TYR A 506 26.09 14.34 -23.48
C TYR A 506 26.68 15.73 -23.22
N THR A 507 26.10 16.50 -22.29
CA THR A 507 26.70 17.75 -21.82
C THR A 507 28.04 17.48 -21.11
N VAL A 508 28.10 16.46 -20.24
CA VAL A 508 29.36 16.03 -19.60
C VAL A 508 30.41 15.66 -20.65
N GLN A 509 30.04 14.84 -21.65
CA GLN A 509 30.94 14.48 -22.74
C GLN A 509 31.43 15.71 -23.52
N ALA A 510 30.55 16.63 -23.86
CA ALA A 510 30.88 17.79 -24.66
C ALA A 510 31.95 18.66 -23.97
N ILE A 511 31.74 18.94 -22.67
CA ILE A 511 32.70 19.70 -21.86
C ILE A 511 34.02 18.93 -21.70
N ALA A 512 33.96 17.62 -21.48
CA ALA A 512 35.17 16.80 -21.35
C ALA A 512 35.99 16.73 -22.65
N TYR A 513 35.32 16.61 -23.80
CA TYR A 513 35.97 16.61 -25.11
C TYR A 513 36.58 17.97 -25.45
N GLU A 514 35.94 19.07 -25.08
CA GLU A 514 36.54 20.40 -25.22
C GLU A 514 37.85 20.50 -24.42
N ARG A 515 37.83 20.07 -23.15
CA ARG A 515 39.02 20.11 -22.27
C ARG A 515 40.17 19.22 -22.74
N THR A 516 39.87 18.13 -23.46
CA THR A 516 40.88 17.23 -24.03
C THR A 516 41.30 17.64 -25.45
N GLY A 517 40.77 18.73 -25.99
CA GLY A 517 41.06 19.19 -27.36
C GLY A 517 40.41 18.36 -28.46
N ASN A 518 39.50 17.43 -28.13
CA ASN A 518 38.75 16.63 -29.09
C ASN A 518 37.55 17.41 -29.65
N ILE A 519 37.82 18.53 -30.32
CA ILE A 519 36.83 19.54 -30.72
C ILE A 519 35.68 18.94 -31.55
N GLN A 520 35.98 18.04 -32.49
CA GLN A 520 34.96 17.42 -33.33
C GLN A 520 33.98 16.57 -32.51
N ARG A 521 34.46 15.83 -31.50
CA ARG A 521 33.59 15.02 -30.62
C ARG A 521 32.77 15.91 -29.68
N ALA A 522 33.33 17.03 -29.23
CA ALA A 522 32.60 18.01 -28.42
C ALA A 522 31.39 18.58 -29.18
N ILE A 523 31.58 18.95 -30.45
CA ILE A 523 30.48 19.46 -31.31
C ILE A 523 29.37 18.42 -31.45
N VAL A 524 29.70 17.17 -31.76
CA VAL A 524 28.71 16.07 -31.91
C VAL A 524 27.94 15.82 -30.61
N ALA A 525 28.61 15.89 -29.46
CA ALA A 525 27.97 15.75 -28.17
C ALA A 525 26.99 16.90 -27.89
N TYR A 526 27.38 18.16 -28.14
CA TYR A 526 26.47 19.30 -28.02
C TYR A 526 25.27 19.24 -28.99
N GLU A 527 25.48 18.79 -30.23
CA GLU A 527 24.38 18.55 -31.18
C GLU A 527 23.41 17.48 -30.68
N SER A 528 23.91 16.46 -29.98
CA SER A 528 23.08 15.43 -29.34
C SER A 528 22.26 15.99 -28.17
N VAL A 529 22.83 16.89 -27.35
CA VAL A 529 22.08 17.62 -26.30
C VAL A 529 20.91 18.38 -26.93
N ILE A 530 21.16 19.13 -28.02
CA ILE A 530 20.11 19.90 -28.70
C ILE A 530 19.00 18.99 -29.21
N ARG A 531 19.35 17.86 -29.83
CA ARG A 531 18.39 16.89 -30.36
C ARG A 531 17.52 16.33 -29.23
N LEU A 532 18.13 15.83 -28.15
CA LEU A 532 17.42 15.19 -27.05
C LEU A 532 16.51 16.16 -26.28
N LEU A 533 16.98 17.38 -26.01
CA LEU A 533 16.13 18.39 -25.36
C LEU A 533 14.90 18.74 -26.21
N LYS A 534 15.03 18.77 -27.55
CA LYS A 534 13.88 18.98 -28.45
C LYS A 534 12.93 17.79 -28.44
N GLU A 535 13.46 16.56 -28.54
CA GLU A 535 12.67 15.33 -28.51
C GLU A 535 11.89 15.18 -27.19
N ASN A 536 12.48 15.60 -26.07
CA ASN A 536 11.86 15.54 -24.76
C ASN A 536 10.94 16.74 -24.44
N GLY A 537 10.85 17.74 -25.33
CA GLY A 537 10.08 18.96 -25.09
C GLY A 537 10.66 19.87 -23.98
N GLN A 538 11.94 19.69 -23.64
CA GLN A 538 12.66 20.40 -22.59
C GLN A 538 13.54 21.55 -23.12
N MET A 539 13.55 21.76 -24.44
CA MET A 539 14.38 22.80 -25.05
C MET A 539 13.79 24.20 -24.82
N ASP A 540 14.48 25.02 -24.03
CA ASP A 540 14.20 26.45 -23.92
C ASP A 540 15.13 27.31 -24.81
N SER A 541 14.72 28.56 -25.07
CA SER A 541 15.44 29.49 -25.95
C SER A 541 16.85 29.84 -25.46
N LYS A 542 17.04 29.95 -24.13
CA LYS A 542 18.33 30.31 -23.51
C LYS A 542 19.31 29.15 -23.57
N ALA A 543 18.86 27.93 -23.24
CA ALA A 543 19.63 26.71 -23.37
C ALA A 543 20.06 26.49 -24.83
N TYR A 544 19.14 26.68 -25.78
CA TYR A 544 19.45 26.58 -27.21
C TYR A 544 20.52 27.59 -27.65
N GLN A 545 20.37 28.87 -27.27
CA GLN A 545 21.35 29.91 -27.58
C GLN A 545 22.72 29.64 -26.96
N GLY A 546 22.76 29.17 -25.70
CA GLY A 546 24.00 28.82 -25.02
C GLY A 546 24.76 27.70 -25.74
N ILE A 547 24.08 26.59 -26.04
CA ILE A 547 24.72 25.43 -26.68
C ILE A 547 25.17 25.76 -28.11
N THR A 548 24.36 26.49 -28.87
CA THR A 548 24.72 26.90 -30.24
C THR A 548 25.89 27.88 -30.28
N ALA A 549 26.01 28.77 -29.29
CA ALA A 549 27.18 29.63 -29.14
C ALA A 549 28.46 28.82 -28.86
N SER A 550 28.40 27.83 -27.96
CA SER A 550 29.51 26.90 -27.71
C SER A 550 29.94 26.15 -28.98
N ILE A 551 28.98 25.64 -29.76
CA ILE A 551 29.27 24.97 -31.04
C ILE A 551 29.97 25.93 -32.03
N ALA A 552 29.49 27.18 -32.13
CA ALA A 552 30.07 28.16 -33.05
C ALA A 552 31.52 28.52 -32.67
N GLN A 553 31.80 28.70 -31.37
CA GLN A 553 33.15 28.94 -30.85
C GLN A 553 34.08 27.77 -31.14
N LEU A 554 33.62 26.54 -30.93
CA LEU A 554 34.40 25.34 -31.22
C LEU A 554 34.71 25.20 -32.71
N ARG A 555 33.74 25.46 -33.60
CA ARG A 555 33.95 25.42 -35.05
C ARG A 555 34.98 26.46 -35.52
N ALA A 556 35.07 27.60 -34.85
CA ALA A 556 36.09 28.61 -35.16
C ALA A 556 37.51 28.16 -34.81
N LYS A 557 37.69 27.25 -33.84
CA LYS A 557 39.01 26.68 -33.47
C LYS A 557 39.51 25.58 -34.43
N VAL A 558 38.66 25.09 -35.32
CA VAL A 558 38.99 24.03 -36.30
C VAL A 558 39.32 24.61 -37.69
N LYS A 559 39.06 25.91 -37.89
CA LYS A 559 39.52 26.69 -39.06
C LYS A 559 40.88 27.30 -38.78
#